data_AF-A0A8T0C9L8-F1
#
_entry.id   AF-A0A8T0C9L8-F1
#
_cell.length_a   1.000
_cell.length_b   1.000
_cell.length_c   1.000
_cell.angle_alpha   90.00
_cell.angle_beta   90.00
_cell.angle_gamma   90.00
#
_symmetry.space_group_name_H-M   'P 1'
#
loop_
_entity.id
_entity.type
_entity.pdbx_description
1 polymer ?
#
loop_
_entity_poly.entity_id
_entity_poly.type
_entity_poly.pdbx_seq_one_letter_code
_entity_poly.pdbx_strand_id
1 'polypeptide(L)' 'MQVEADLNRNSYVRIQVVASGQQFRTQLEHLYVGQTLQVRGFLNRHESRSGLSQLVLHAQHIERIN' A
#
# COMPACT_ATOMS: atom_id res chain seq x y z
N MET A 1 -5.40 11.36 -10.21
CA MET A 1 -6.60 12.17 -9.93
C MET A 1 -7.77 11.22 -9.92
N GLN A 2 -8.55 11.16 -8.83
CA GLN A 2 -9.72 10.29 -8.78
C GLN A 2 -10.91 11.07 -9.36
N VAL A 3 -11.62 10.48 -10.31
CA VAL A 3 -12.87 11.05 -10.84
C VAL A 3 -14.02 10.30 -10.20
N GLU A 4 -14.92 11.03 -9.55
CA GLU A 4 -16.13 10.50 -8.94
C GLU A 4 -17.29 11.41 -9.30
N ALA A 5 -18.37 10.83 -9.84
CA ALA A 5 -19.52 11.57 -10.36
C ALA A 5 -19.09 12.72 -11.30
N ASP A 6 -18.18 12.41 -12.24
CA ASP A 6 -17.63 13.33 -13.25
C ASP A 6 -16.88 14.56 -12.69
N LEU A 7 -16.56 14.56 -11.40
CA LEU A 7 -15.82 15.62 -10.73
C LEU A 7 -14.48 15.10 -10.23
N ASN A 8 -13.44 15.92 -10.39
CA ASN A 8 -12.11 15.64 -9.84
C ASN A 8 -12.13 15.74 -8.32
N ARG A 9 -11.68 14.68 -7.65
CA ARG A 9 -11.53 14.61 -6.21
C ARG A 9 -10.08 14.41 -5.82
N ASN A 10 -9.70 15.10 -4.75
CA ASN A 10 -8.44 14.86 -4.08
C ASN A 10 -8.64 13.70 -3.10
N SER A 11 -7.84 12.65 -3.27
CA SER A 11 -7.86 11.47 -2.40
C SER A 11 -6.50 11.35 -1.74
N TYR A 12 -6.50 11.30 -0.41
CA TYR A 12 -5.30 11.09 0.39
C TYR A 12 -5.57 10.01 1.43
N VAL A 13 -4.66 9.04 1.53
CA VAL A 13 -4.75 7.96 2.50
C VAL A 13 -3.36 7.58 2.98
N ARG A 14 -3.24 7.33 4.28
CA ARG A 14 -2.11 6.62 4.85
C ARG A 14 -2.53 5.17 5.08
N ILE A 15 -2.04 4.27 4.24
CA ILE A 15 -2.36 2.84 4.29
C ILE A 15 -1.14 2.03 4.71
N GLN A 16 -1.35 0.99 5.52
CA GLN A 16 -0.31 0.03 5.82
C GLN A 16 -0.16 -0.93 4.65
N VAL A 17 1.08 -1.11 4.19
CA VAL A 17 1.43 -2.09 3.16
C VAL A 17 2.20 -3.22 3.81
N VAL A 18 1.83 -4.47 3.50
CA VAL A 18 2.55 -5.67 3.94
C VAL A 18 3.02 -6.43 2.70
N ALA A 19 4.32 -6.70 2.62
CA ALA A 19 4.93 -7.53 1.59
C ALA A 19 5.44 -8.82 2.23
N SER A 20 4.93 -9.96 1.78
CA SER A 20 5.19 -11.27 2.39
C SER A 20 5.74 -12.26 1.36
N GLY A 21 6.69 -13.08 1.79
CA GLY A 21 7.32 -14.11 0.98
C GLY A 21 8.72 -13.76 0.48
N GLN A 22 9.50 -14.79 0.15
CA GLN A 22 10.93 -14.68 -0.18
C GLN A 22 11.20 -13.79 -1.40
N GLN A 23 10.26 -13.77 -2.36
CA GLN A 23 10.32 -12.96 -3.59
C GLN A 23 10.58 -11.47 -3.33
N PHE A 24 10.16 -10.94 -2.18
CA PHE A 24 10.32 -9.52 -1.84
C PHE A 24 11.63 -9.19 -1.14
N ARG A 25 12.41 -10.17 -0.67
CA ARG A 25 13.63 -9.89 0.14
C ARG A 25 14.64 -9.04 -0.64
N THR A 26 15.04 -9.50 -1.83
CA THR A 26 16.01 -8.77 -2.66
C THR A 26 15.41 -7.50 -3.26
N GLN A 27 14.13 -7.52 -3.63
CA GLN A 27 13.46 -6.38 -4.26
C GLN A 27 13.37 -5.16 -3.32
N LEU A 28 13.21 -5.41 -2.01
CA LEU A 28 12.97 -4.39 -0.99
C LEU A 28 14.19 -4.07 -0.11
N GLU A 29 15.33 -4.74 -0.32
CA GLU A 29 16.55 -4.65 0.52
C GLU A 29 17.16 -3.23 0.64
N HIS A 30 16.70 -2.27 -0.16
CA HIS A 30 17.20 -0.89 -0.17
C HIS A 30 16.08 0.17 -0.21
N LEU A 31 14.89 -0.15 0.31
CA LEU A 31 13.86 0.88 0.47
C LEU A 31 14.21 1.84 1.62
N TYR A 32 13.91 3.12 1.42
CA TYR A 32 14.11 4.16 2.43
C TYR A 32 12.91 5.11 2.53
N VAL A 33 12.80 5.83 3.65
CA VAL A 33 11.71 6.77 3.90
C VAL A 33 11.77 7.95 2.93
N GLY A 34 10.64 8.32 2.34
CA GLY A 34 10.55 9.39 1.35
C GLY A 34 10.66 8.91 -0.10
N GLN A 35 10.99 7.64 -0.33
CA GLN A 35 10.98 7.06 -1.67
C GLN A 35 9.56 6.91 -2.21
N THR A 36 9.33 7.32 -3.46
CA THR A 36 8.05 7.16 -4.16
C THR A 36 7.95 5.77 -4.77
N LEU A 37 6.84 5.08 -4.47
CA LEU A 37 6.58 3.71 -4.89
C LEU A 37 5.17 3.58 -5.46
N GLN A 38 5.01 2.69 -6.44
CA GLN A 38 3.72 2.18 -6.86
C GLN A 38 3.54 0.77 -6.32
N VAL A 39 2.45 0.54 -5.58
CA VAL A 39 2.15 -0.75 -4.95
C VAL A 39 0.83 -1.28 -5.49
N ARG A 40 0.80 -2.56 -5.89
CA ARG A 40 -0.39 -3.26 -6.34
C ARG A 40 -0.56 -4.57 -5.58
N GLY A 41 -1.81 -4.94 -5.31
CA GLY A 41 -2.15 -6.14 -4.57
C GLY A 41 -3.61 -6.13 -4.15
N PHE A 42 -3.91 -6.72 -2.99
CA PHE A 42 -5.28 -6.86 -2.50
C PHE A 42 -5.45 -6.28 -1.09
N LEU A 43 -6.64 -5.71 -0.84
CA LEU A 43 -6.98 -5.12 0.45
C LEU A 43 -7.49 -6.19 1.41
N ASN A 44 -7.09 -6.10 2.68
CA ASN A 44 -7.66 -6.87 3.77
C ASN A 44 -7.96 -5.97 4.96
N ARG A 45 -8.93 -6.41 5.76
CA ARG A 45 -9.21 -5.82 7.07
C ARG A 45 -8.54 -6.67 8.13
N HIS A 46 -7.64 -6.07 8.90
CA HIS A 46 -7.05 -6.67 10.09
C HIS A 46 -7.80 -6.17 11.32
N GLU A 47 -8.16 -7.09 12.19
CA GLU A 47 -8.70 -6.76 13.51
C GLU A 47 -7.56 -6.78 14.52
N SER A 48 -7.28 -5.62 15.10
CA SER A 48 -6.33 -5.55 16.21
C SER A 48 -6.95 -6.14 17.48
N ARG A 49 -6.11 -6.52 18.44
CA ARG A 49 -6.56 -7.04 19.75
C ARG A 49 -7.43 -6.04 20.52
N SER A 50 -7.36 -4.75 20.21
CA SER A 50 -8.22 -3.71 20.78
C SER A 50 -9.57 -3.56 20.07
N GLY A 51 -9.87 -4.41 19.07
CA GLY A 51 -11.08 -4.35 18.24
C GLY A 51 -11.01 -3.31 17.11
N LEU A 52 -9.94 -2.51 17.03
CA LEU A 52 -9.80 -1.50 15.99
C LEU A 52 -9.51 -2.13 14.63
N SER A 53 -10.32 -1.66 13.68
CA SER A 53 -10.33 -1.96 12.24
C SER A 53 -9.16 -1.37 11.47
N GLN A 54 -8.22 -2.15 10.91
CA GLN A 54 -7.18 -1.57 10.04
C GLN A 54 -7.27 -2.11 8.62
N LEU A 55 -7.29 -1.21 7.64
CA LEU A 55 -7.17 -1.54 6.22
C LEU A 55 -5.70 -1.73 5.88
N VAL A 56 -5.36 -2.91 5.35
CA VAL A 56 -3.99 -3.30 4.98
C VAL A 56 -3.96 -3.71 3.53
N LEU A 57 -3.00 -3.16 2.77
CA LEU A 57 -2.70 -3.58 1.40
C LEU A 57 -1.64 -4.68 1.44
N HIS A 58 -2.02 -5.90 1.04
CA HIS A 58 -1.07 -6.99 0.84
C HIS A 58 -0.48 -6.87 -0.56
N ALA A 59 0.81 -6.55 -0.62
CA ALA A 59 1.50 -6.29 -1.87
C ALA A 59 1.76 -7.58 -2.65
N GLN A 60 1.46 -7.52 -3.95
CA GLN A 60 1.86 -8.53 -4.94
C GLN A 60 2.94 -7.97 -5.88
N HIS A 61 2.91 -6.66 -6.14
CA HIS A 61 3.92 -5.95 -6.93
C HIS A 61 4.27 -4.62 -6.28
N ILE A 62 5.58 -4.32 -6.24
CA ILE A 62 6.11 -3.05 -5.72
C ILE A 62 7.12 -2.50 -6.73
N GLU A 63 6.84 -1.34 -7.28
CA GLU A 63 7.71 -0.69 -8.27
C GLU A 63 8.18 0.65 -7.71
N ARG A 64 9.45 0.96 -7.95
CA ARG A 64 10.00 2.30 -7.70
C ARG A 64 9.57 3.16 -8.87
N ILE A 65 8.88 4.26 -8.58
CA ILE A 65 8.48 5.23 -9.60
C ILE A 65 9.23 6.52 -9.30
N ASN A 66 10.09 6.89 -10.24
CA ASN A 66 10.85 8.14 -10.29
C ASN A 66 11.22 8.38 -11.75
#